data_AF-A0A3S4NSK8-F1
#
_entry.id   AF-A0A3S4NSK8-F1
#
_cell.length_a   1.000
_cell.length_b   1.000
_cell.length_c   1.000
_cell.angle_alpha   90.00
_cell.angle_beta   90.00
_cell.angle_gamma   90.00
#
_symmetry.space_group_name_H-M   'P 1'
#
loop_
_entity.id
_entity.type
_entity.pdbx_description
1 polymer ?
#
loop_
_entity_poly.entity_id
_entity_poly.type
_entity_poly.pdbx_seq_one_letter_code
_entity_poly.pdbx_strand_id
1 'polypeptide(L)'
;MWATAEDLARNRGRVLSLYRQLLRTINSPKLPLNLATRLAMKAEVQTIFVFASEERSLHNIADLIDTAEYTLSRLRKGEIPTYY
;
A
#
# COMPACT_ATOMS: atom_id res chain seq x y z
N MET A 1 -18.48 -9.93 -6.36
CA MET A 1 -19.32 -9.87 -5.15
C MET A 1 -18.95 -8.62 -4.36
N TRP A 2 -19.94 -7.95 -3.78
CA TRP A 2 -19.73 -6.79 -2.92
C TRP A 2 -19.49 -7.23 -1.47
N ALA A 3 -18.64 -6.49 -0.76
CA ALA A 3 -18.25 -6.75 0.62
C ALA A 3 -19.39 -6.39 1.57
N THR A 4 -19.64 -7.25 2.54
CA THR A 4 -20.51 -6.94 3.67
C THR A 4 -19.76 -6.05 4.70
N ALA A 5 -20.49 -5.48 5.65
CA ALA A 5 -19.88 -4.75 6.76
C ALA A 5 -18.90 -5.63 7.58
N GLU A 6 -19.19 -6.93 7.70
CA GLU A 6 -18.32 -7.89 8.37
C GLU A 6 -17.02 -8.11 7.59
N ASP A 7 -17.08 -8.22 6.27
CA ASP A 7 -15.90 -8.37 5.41
C ASP A 7 -15.00 -7.13 5.47
N LEU A 8 -15.60 -5.94 5.47
CA LEU A 8 -14.87 -4.68 5.64
C LEU A 8 -14.21 -4.60 7.02
N ALA A 9 -14.92 -4.97 8.08
CA ALA A 9 -14.38 -4.98 9.44
C ALA A 9 -13.19 -5.96 9.58
N ARG A 10 -13.30 -7.16 8.98
CA ARG A 10 -12.23 -8.17 8.95
C ARG A 10 -10.98 -7.67 8.23
N ASN A 11 -11.12 -6.96 7.11
CA ASN A 11 -9.99 -6.49 6.30
C ASN A 11 -9.39 -5.17 6.78
N ARG A 12 -10.15 -4.31 7.47
CA ARG A 12 -9.73 -2.97 7.90
C ARG A 12 -8.40 -2.96 8.65
N GLY A 13 -8.21 -3.90 9.57
CA GLY A 13 -6.97 -4.01 10.34
C GLY A 13 -5.74 -4.32 9.48
N ARG A 14 -5.89 -5.26 8.52
CA ARG A 14 -4.83 -5.66 7.58
C ARG A 14 -4.47 -4.52 6.64
N VAL A 15 -5.46 -3.88 6.02
CA VAL A 15 -5.26 -2.74 5.10
C VAL A 15 -4.54 -1.58 5.80
N LEU A 16 -4.98 -1.18 7.00
CA LEU A 16 -4.31 -0.13 7.77
C LEU A 16 -2.90 -0.50 8.22
N SER A 17 -2.64 -1.79 8.46
CA SER A 17 -1.30 -2.27 8.76
C SER A 17 -0.38 -2.16 7.53
N LEU A 18 -0.86 -2.59 6.35
CA LEU A 18 -0.12 -2.52 5.09
C LEU A 18 0.21 -1.07 4.72
N TYR A 19 -0.76 -0.16 4.83
CA TYR A 19 -0.55 1.27 4.61
C TYR A 19 0.60 1.82 5.46
N ARG A 20 0.56 1.56 6.78
CA ARG A 20 1.60 2.02 7.73
C ARG A 20 2.95 1.38 7.44
N GLN A 21 2.98 0.11 7.06
CA GLN A 21 4.22 -0.61 6.73
C GLN A 21 4.85 -0.07 5.44
N LEU A 22 4.06 0.22 4.40
CA LEU A 22 4.54 0.84 3.16
C LEU A 22 5.13 2.22 3.44
N LEU A 23 4.39 3.10 4.14
CA LEU A 23 4.89 4.43 4.50
C LEU A 23 6.18 4.36 5.32
N ARG A 24 6.27 3.44 6.29
CA ARG A 24 7.49 3.27 7.09
C ARG A 24 8.66 2.78 6.23
N THR A 25 8.42 1.84 5.32
CA THR A 25 9.45 1.29 4.44
C THR A 25 9.95 2.35 3.46
N ILE A 26 9.05 3.13 2.86
CA ILE A 26 9.40 4.24 1.97
C ILE A 26 10.16 5.33 2.72
N ASN A 27 9.90 5.57 4.01
CA ASN A 27 10.67 6.52 4.82
C ASN A 27 11.99 5.95 5.37
N SER A 28 12.27 4.66 5.17
CA SER A 28 13.48 4.03 5.69
C SER A 28 14.72 4.62 5.00
N PRO A 29 15.78 4.97 5.76
CA PRO A 29 17.05 5.37 5.17
C PRO A 29 17.76 4.20 4.45
N LYS A 30 17.34 2.96 4.72
CA LYS A 30 17.88 1.76 4.04
C LYS A 30 17.44 1.65 2.58
N LEU A 31 16.37 2.36 2.20
CA LEU A 31 15.91 2.40 0.81
C LEU A 31 16.59 3.60 0.13
N PRO A 32 17.44 3.37 -0.90
CA PRO A 32 18.26 4.42 -1.51
C PRO A 32 17.44 5.31 -2.46
N LEU A 33 16.40 5.95 -1.94
CA LEU A 33 15.59 6.95 -2.64
C LEU A 33 16.13 8.35 -2.40
N ASN A 34 16.23 9.14 -3.47
CA ASN A 34 16.35 10.59 -3.34
C ASN A 34 15.07 11.20 -2.74
N LEU A 35 15.12 12.48 -2.34
CA LEU A 35 14.01 13.15 -1.68
C LEU A 35 12.75 13.23 -2.57
N ALA A 36 12.90 13.59 -3.85
CA ALA A 36 11.79 13.75 -4.77
C ALA A 36 11.04 12.43 -4.99
N THR A 37 11.77 11.34 -5.28
CA THR A 37 11.20 10.00 -5.43
C THR A 37 10.50 9.55 -4.16
N ARG A 38 11.09 9.81 -2.99
CA ARG A 38 10.47 9.45 -1.70
C ARG A 38 9.14 10.17 -1.48
N LEU A 39 9.06 11.45 -1.81
CA LEU A 39 7.82 12.23 -1.69
C LEU A 39 6.77 11.76 -2.70
N ALA A 40 7.16 11.51 -3.94
CA ALA A 40 6.27 11.01 -4.98
C ALA A 40 5.64 9.66 -4.58
N MET A 41 6.45 8.68 -4.18
CA MET A 41 5.96 7.38 -3.74
C MET A 41 5.05 7.47 -2.51
N LYS A 42 5.32 8.38 -1.57
CA LYS A 42 4.45 8.58 -0.41
C LYS A 42 3.09 9.15 -0.83
N ALA A 43 3.09 10.14 -1.72
CA ALA A 43 1.87 10.73 -2.24
C ALA A 43 1.03 9.68 -2.99
N GLU A 44 1.66 8.84 -3.79
CA GLU A 44 0.98 7.76 -4.52
C GLU A 44 0.36 6.72 -3.58
N VAL A 45 1.11 6.22 -2.60
CA VAL A 45 0.57 5.29 -1.59
C VAL A 45 -0.59 5.93 -0.84
N GLN A 46 -0.49 7.20 -0.46
CA GLN A 46 -1.59 7.90 0.21
C GLN A 46 -2.83 8.00 -0.69
N THR A 47 -2.67 8.39 -1.95
CA THR A 47 -3.77 8.48 -2.92
C THR A 47 -4.46 7.15 -3.12
N ILE A 48 -3.70 6.07 -3.33
CA ILE A 48 -4.25 4.71 -3.51
C ILE A 48 -5.07 4.29 -2.30
N PHE A 49 -4.53 4.44 -1.09
CA PHE A 49 -5.23 3.98 0.13
C PHE A 49 -6.42 4.86 0.52
N VAL A 50 -6.40 6.15 0.16
CA VAL A 50 -7.58 7.03 0.31
C VAL A 50 -8.69 6.56 -0.63
N PHE A 51 -8.38 6.35 -1.92
CA PHE A 51 -9.37 5.87 -2.89
C PHE A 51 -9.92 4.49 -2.52
N ALA A 52 -9.03 3.57 -2.14
CA ALA A 52 -9.40 2.23 -1.70
C ALA A 52 -10.27 2.20 -0.44
N SER A 53 -10.33 3.27 0.35
CA SER A 53 -11.19 3.33 1.54
C SER A 53 -12.69 3.34 1.19
N GLU A 54 -13.03 3.68 -0.05
CA GLU A 54 -14.40 3.68 -0.57
C GLU A 54 -14.74 2.37 -1.33
N GLU A 55 -13.75 1.50 -1.55
CA GLU A 55 -13.91 0.26 -2.30
C GLU A 55 -14.81 -0.75 -1.56
N ARG A 56 -15.70 -1.41 -2.31
CA ARG A 56 -16.62 -2.41 -1.79
C ARG A 56 -16.55 -3.72 -2.56
N SER A 57 -15.84 -3.82 -3.66
CA SER A 57 -15.61 -5.06 -4.38
C SER A 57 -14.64 -5.93 -3.58
N LEU A 58 -15.06 -7.15 -3.19
CA LEU A 58 -14.19 -8.10 -2.50
C LEU A 58 -12.95 -8.46 -3.32
N HIS A 59 -13.11 -8.52 -4.64
CA HIS A 59 -12.00 -8.78 -5.56
C HIS A 59 -10.99 -7.63 -5.54
N ASN A 60 -11.45 -6.38 -5.66
CA ASN A 60 -10.56 -5.22 -5.68
C ASN A 60 -9.85 -5.04 -4.32
N ILE A 61 -10.53 -5.35 -3.21
CA ILE A 61 -9.92 -5.35 -1.87
C ILE A 61 -8.82 -6.41 -1.77
N ALA A 62 -9.06 -7.62 -2.29
CA ALA A 62 -8.05 -8.67 -2.32
C ALA A 62 -6.85 -8.27 -3.19
N ASP A 63 -7.11 -7.76 -4.40
CA ASP A 63 -6.07 -7.31 -5.32
C ASP A 63 -5.22 -6.18 -4.72
N LEU A 64 -5.85 -5.23 -4.01
CA LEU A 64 -5.16 -4.17 -3.27
C LEU A 64 -4.21 -4.75 -2.22
N ILE A 65 -4.69 -5.73 -1.44
CA ILE A 65 -3.91 -6.38 -0.39
C ILE A 65 -2.71 -7.12 -1.01
N ASP A 66 -2.94 -7.92 -2.04
CA ASP A 66 -1.89 -8.70 -2.70
C ASP A 66 -0.84 -7.79 -3.35
N THR A 67 -1.29 -6.72 -4.01
CA THR A 67 -0.41 -5.70 -4.60
C THR A 67 0.41 -4.97 -3.55
N ALA A 68 -0.21 -4.60 -2.42
CA ALA A 68 0.48 -3.94 -1.32
C ALA A 68 1.52 -4.87 -0.65
N GLU A 69 1.19 -6.16 -0.48
CA GLU A 69 2.10 -7.16 0.07
C GLU A 69 3.29 -7.44 -0.85
N TYR A 70 3.03 -7.59 -2.15
CA TYR A 70 4.06 -7.74 -3.17
C TYR A 70 4.99 -6.52 -3.18
N THR A 71 4.42 -5.32 -3.26
CA THR A 71 5.19 -4.07 -3.27
C THR A 71 6.03 -3.93 -2.01
N LEU A 72 5.45 -4.18 -0.83
CA LEU A 72 6.17 -4.12 0.44
C LEU A 72 7.33 -5.12 0.49
N SER A 73 7.14 -6.34 -0.02
CA SER A 73 8.18 -7.36 -0.12
C SER A 73 9.37 -6.89 -0.97
N ARG A 74 9.09 -6.29 -2.14
CA ARG A 74 10.13 -5.73 -3.02
C ARG A 74 10.88 -4.57 -2.37
N LEU A 75 10.16 -3.60 -1.79
CA LEU A 75 10.77 -2.46 -1.12
C LEU A 75 11.66 -2.89 0.06
N ARG A 76 11.26 -3.94 0.80
CA ARG A 76 12.09 -4.50 1.88
C ARG A 76 13.38 -5.14 1.40
N LYS A 77 13.42 -5.64 0.16
CA LYS A 77 14.62 -6.14 -0.51
C LYS A 77 15.49 -5.02 -1.11
N GLY A 78 15.04 -3.76 -1.01
CA GLY A 78 15.72 -2.63 -1.63
C GLY A 78 15.39 -2.47 -3.12
N GLU A 79 14.45 -3.26 -3.65
CA GLU A 79 14.03 -3.16 -5.03
C GLU A 79 13.11 -1.95 -5.21
N ILE A 80 13.60 -0.95 -5.93
CA ILE A 80 12.88 0.29 -6.21
C ILE A 80 12.29 0.18 -7.62
N PRO A 81 11.02 0.57 -7.84
CA PRO A 81 10.46 0.66 -9.19
C PRO A 81 11.31 1.60 -10.05
N THR A 82 11.62 1.17 -11.27
CA THR A 82 12.45 1.93 -12.23
C THR A 82 11.76 3.20 -12.79
N TYR A 83 10.53 3.48 -12.38
CA TYR A 83 9.72 4.58 -12.90
C TYR A 83 9.48 5.65 -11.84
N TYR A 84 10.48 6.50 -11.53
CA TYR A 84 10.32 7.78 -10.80
C TYR A 84 11.49 8.73 -11.09
#